data_AF-A0AB35BCA8-F1
#
_entry.id   AF-A0AB35BCA8-F1
#
_cell.length_a   1.000
_cell.length_b   1.000
_cell.length_c   1.000
_cell.angle_alpha   90.00
_cell.angle_beta   90.00
_cell.angle_gamma   90.00
#
_symmetry.space_group_name_H-M   'P 1'
#
loop_
_entity.id
_entity.type
_entity.pdbx_description
1 polymer ?
#
loop_
_entity_poly.entity_id
_entity_poly.type
_entity_poly.pdbx_seq_one_letter_code
_entity_poly.pdbx_strand_id
1 'polypeptide(L)'
;MADDDRHDGDSDVDWFWNVIEEASRSRDHLREILGRLPKGAVHKFQDLFLDFAAELQDEPYRSDLGPDESEDGLEDAAHWVVSQGRVTYEAVLAGRSRMPAHVDVGDPANLGGLAYEVYFHRFGEPLDLI
;
A
#
# COMPACT_ATOMS: atom_id res chain seq x y z
N MET A 1 20.22 28.55 2.82
CA MET A 1 19.26 27.77 3.62
C MET A 1 18.33 27.10 2.63
N ALA A 2 18.74 25.93 2.16
CA ALA A 2 17.98 25.04 1.28
C ALA A 2 18.80 23.73 1.26
N ASP A 3 18.11 22.60 1.14
CA ASP A 3 18.63 21.21 1.25
C ASP A 3 18.65 20.65 2.68
N ASP A 4 17.46 20.47 3.27
CA ASP A 4 17.22 19.49 4.35
C ASP A 4 15.75 19.02 4.31
N ASP A 5 15.24 18.65 3.13
CA ASP A 5 13.86 18.16 2.94
C ASP A 5 13.81 16.87 2.08
N ARG A 6 14.97 16.38 1.64
CA ARG A 6 15.06 15.11 0.88
C ARG A 6 15.44 13.91 1.75
N HIS A 7 15.88 14.13 2.99
CA HIS A 7 16.38 13.07 3.87
C HIS A 7 15.27 12.39 4.69
N ASP A 8 14.20 13.12 5.01
CA ASP A 8 13.06 12.62 5.78
C ASP A 8 12.20 11.67 4.93
N GLY A 9 11.89 12.06 3.68
CA GLY A 9 11.08 11.25 2.77
C GLY A 9 11.71 9.90 2.38
N ASP A 10 13.04 9.83 2.20
CA ASP A 10 13.73 8.57 1.91
C ASP A 10 13.67 7.62 3.13
N SER A 11 13.81 8.17 4.33
CA SER A 11 13.71 7.44 5.60
C SER A 11 12.29 6.89 5.85
N ASP A 12 11.28 7.63 5.42
CA ASP A 12 9.86 7.26 5.56
C ASP A 12 9.45 6.16 4.59
N VAL A 13 9.91 6.26 3.35
CA VAL A 13 9.71 5.23 2.33
C VAL A 13 10.37 3.92 2.77
N ASP A 14 11.62 3.97 3.24
CA ASP A 14 12.29 2.79 3.76
C ASP A 14 11.58 2.22 4.99
N TRP A 15 11.12 3.07 5.90
CA TRP A 15 10.32 2.65 7.05
C TRP A 15 9.03 1.93 6.63
N PHE A 16 8.29 2.48 5.66
CA PHE A 16 7.08 1.87 5.12
C PHE A 16 7.36 0.47 4.56
N TRP A 17 8.36 0.35 3.68
CA TRP A 17 8.73 -0.93 3.10
C TRP A 17 9.19 -1.94 4.16
N ASN A 18 9.92 -1.49 5.18
CA ASN A 18 10.29 -2.35 6.30
C ASN A 18 9.06 -2.88 7.06
N VAL A 19 8.02 -2.05 7.26
CA VAL A 19 6.76 -2.50 7.88
C VAL A 19 6.04 -3.54 7.00
N ILE A 20 6.00 -3.34 5.68
CA ILE A 20 5.40 -4.30 4.74
C ILE A 20 6.17 -5.64 4.75
N GLU A 21 7.50 -5.59 4.74
CA GLU A 21 8.35 -6.79 4.80
C GLU A 21 8.19 -7.51 6.15
N GLU A 22 8.16 -6.79 7.27
CA GLU A 22 7.95 -7.37 8.61
C GLU A 22 6.57 -8.02 8.73
N ALA A 23 5.54 -7.42 8.12
CA ALA A 23 4.22 -8.03 8.05
C ALA A 23 4.23 -9.35 7.30
N SER A 24 5.21 -9.59 6.41
CA SER A 24 5.39 -10.86 5.68
C SER A 24 4.10 -11.34 5.02
N ARG A 25 3.35 -10.41 4.40
CA ARG A 25 2.07 -10.66 3.71
C ARG A 25 1.00 -11.29 4.61
N SER A 26 1.07 -11.02 5.92
CA SER A 26 0.09 -11.47 6.90
C SER A 26 -0.67 -10.29 7.46
N ARG A 27 -1.99 -10.28 7.24
CA ARG A 27 -2.90 -9.27 7.83
C ARG A 27 -2.81 -9.28 9.36
N ASP A 28 -2.64 -10.43 10.00
CA ASP A 28 -2.52 -10.49 11.45
C ASP A 28 -1.22 -9.85 11.94
N HIS A 29 -0.09 -10.11 11.27
CA HIS A 29 1.17 -9.47 11.63
C HIS A 29 1.14 -7.96 11.38
N LEU A 30 0.62 -7.51 10.23
CA LEU A 30 0.48 -6.08 9.98
C LEU A 30 -0.42 -5.42 11.03
N ARG A 31 -1.53 -6.05 11.40
CA ARG A 31 -2.43 -5.58 12.46
C ARG A 31 -1.69 -5.43 13.79
N GLU A 32 -0.86 -6.39 14.18
CA GLU A 32 -0.05 -6.31 15.40
C GLU A 32 0.99 -5.19 15.34
N ILE A 33 1.65 -4.99 14.20
CA ILE A 33 2.63 -3.90 14.00
C ILE A 33 1.94 -2.55 14.10
N LEU A 34 0.92 -2.30 13.28
CA LEU A 34 0.14 -1.05 13.28
C LEU A 34 -0.54 -0.82 14.64
N GLY A 35 -0.91 -1.90 15.34
CA GLY A 35 -1.49 -1.87 16.67
C GLY A 35 -0.56 -1.34 17.76
N ARG A 36 0.75 -1.29 17.51
CA ARG A 36 1.76 -0.76 18.44
C ARG A 36 2.23 0.64 18.08
N LEU A 37 1.93 1.11 16.87
CA LEU A 37 2.36 2.42 16.38
C LEU A 37 1.57 3.58 17.01
N PRO A 38 2.15 4.78 17.11
CA PRO A 38 1.40 5.99 17.45
C PRO A 38 0.43 6.38 16.33
N LYS A 39 -0.61 7.15 16.68
CA LYS A 39 -1.68 7.58 15.75
C LYS A 39 -1.14 8.16 14.43
N GLY A 40 -0.19 9.09 14.51
CA GLY A 40 0.41 9.72 13.32
C GLY A 40 1.21 8.77 12.43
N ALA A 41 1.79 7.70 12.99
CA ALA A 41 2.50 6.71 12.18
C ALA A 41 1.53 5.77 11.45
N VAL A 42 0.38 5.43 12.05
CA VAL A 42 -0.65 4.65 11.34
C VAL A 42 -1.24 5.45 10.18
N HIS A 43 -1.44 6.76 10.39
CA HIS A 43 -1.88 7.69 9.36
C HIS A 43 -0.86 7.76 8.21
N LYS A 44 0.41 8.01 8.53
CA LYS A 44 1.51 8.02 7.56
C LYS A 44 1.66 6.71 6.78
N PHE A 45 1.49 5.57 7.44
CA PHE A 45 1.51 4.27 6.75
C PHE A 45 0.38 4.17 5.72
N GLN A 46 -0.83 4.61 6.07
CA GLN A 46 -1.96 4.59 5.16
C GLN A 46 -1.73 5.51 3.96
N ASP A 47 -1.22 6.73 4.17
CA ASP A 47 -0.91 7.67 3.09
C ASP A 47 0.11 7.07 2.11
N LEU A 48 1.23 6.57 2.62
CA LEU A 48 2.25 5.94 1.77
C LEU A 48 1.72 4.70 1.03
N PHE A 49 0.90 3.89 1.69
CA PHE A 49 0.29 2.73 1.04
C PHE A 49 -0.57 3.13 -0.15
N LEU A 50 -1.40 4.17 0.02
CA LEU A 50 -2.26 4.68 -1.04
C LEU A 50 -1.46 5.37 -2.14
N ASP A 51 -0.43 6.14 -1.79
CA ASP A 51 0.44 6.79 -2.78
C ASP A 51 1.11 5.77 -3.70
N PHE A 52 1.70 4.71 -3.13
CA PHE A 52 2.30 3.64 -3.93
C PHE A 52 1.26 2.88 -4.76
N ALA A 53 0.07 2.62 -4.21
CA ALA A 53 -0.99 1.96 -4.95
C ALA A 53 -1.53 2.83 -6.09
N ALA A 54 -1.70 4.13 -5.88
CA ALA A 54 -2.18 5.08 -6.87
C ALA A 54 -1.26 5.16 -8.09
N GLU A 55 0.06 5.04 -7.91
CA GLU A 55 1.02 4.98 -9.02
C GLU A 55 0.77 3.77 -9.95
N LEU A 56 0.25 2.66 -9.41
CA LEU A 56 -0.10 1.47 -10.18
C LEU A 56 -1.54 1.48 -10.73
N GLN A 57 -2.32 2.50 -10.38
CA GLN A 57 -3.70 2.67 -10.83
C GLN A 57 -3.83 3.73 -11.94
N ASP A 58 -2.81 4.57 -12.11
CA ASP A 58 -2.76 5.57 -13.17
C ASP A 58 -2.18 5.01 -14.48
N GLU A 59 -2.05 5.86 -15.50
CA GLU A 59 -1.38 5.52 -16.75
C GLU A 59 0.07 5.05 -16.52
N PRO A 60 0.52 3.96 -17.17
CA PRO A 60 -0.12 3.24 -18.26
C PRO A 60 -1.02 2.06 -17.85
N TYR A 61 -1.15 1.76 -16.57
CA TYR A 61 -1.85 0.55 -16.09
C TYR A 61 -3.35 0.60 -16.36
N ARG A 62 -3.95 1.79 -16.21
CA ARG A 62 -5.36 2.01 -16.51
C ARG A 62 -5.72 1.74 -17.97
N SER A 63 -4.86 2.13 -18.91
CA SER A 63 -5.06 1.87 -20.34
C SER A 63 -4.86 0.42 -20.77
N ASP A 64 -4.18 -0.40 -19.95
CA ASP A 64 -4.03 -1.83 -20.21
C ASP A 64 -5.24 -2.64 -19.70
N LEU A 65 -6.21 -2.02 -19.01
CA LEU A 65 -7.45 -2.70 -18.60
C LEU A 65 -8.24 -3.17 -19.82
N GLY A 66 -8.54 -4.47 -19.84
CA GLY A 66 -9.43 -5.05 -20.82
C GLY A 66 -10.85 -4.48 -20.69
N PRO A 67 -11.70 -4.59 -21.74
CA PRO A 67 -13.08 -4.10 -21.71
C PRO A 67 -13.96 -4.76 -20.64
N ASP A 68 -13.54 -5.91 -20.10
CA ASP A 68 -14.21 -6.66 -19.04
C ASP A 68 -13.55 -6.46 -17.66
N GLU A 69 -12.43 -5.74 -17.59
CA GLU A 69 -11.73 -5.44 -16.34
C GLU A 69 -12.31 -4.17 -15.69
N SER A 70 -12.51 -4.22 -14.38
CA SER A 70 -13.12 -3.12 -13.61
C SER A 70 -12.04 -2.31 -12.89
N GLU A 71 -12.32 -1.04 -12.63
CA GLU A 71 -11.44 -0.16 -11.83
C GLU A 71 -11.15 -0.75 -10.44
N ASP A 72 -12.15 -1.41 -9.84
CA ASP A 72 -11.99 -2.16 -8.57
C ASP A 72 -10.94 -3.28 -8.69
N GLY A 73 -10.88 -3.97 -9.83
CA GLY A 73 -9.89 -5.03 -10.07
C GLY A 73 -8.47 -4.49 -10.18
N LEU A 74 -8.31 -3.29 -10.76
CA LEU A 74 -7.02 -2.60 -10.81
C LEU A 74 -6.57 -2.13 -9.43
N GLU A 75 -7.50 -1.58 -8.64
CA GLU A 75 -7.24 -1.18 -7.26
C GLU A 75 -6.80 -2.39 -6.41
N ASP A 76 -7.51 -3.52 -6.49
CA ASP A 76 -7.17 -4.75 -5.78
C ASP A 76 -5.78 -5.27 -6.18
N ALA A 77 -5.48 -5.26 -7.48
CA ALA A 77 -4.16 -5.62 -8.01
C ALA A 77 -3.05 -4.70 -7.49
N ALA A 78 -3.28 -3.39 -7.47
CA ALA A 78 -2.32 -2.40 -6.95
C ALA A 78 -2.06 -2.59 -5.45
N HIS A 79 -3.11 -2.71 -4.65
CA HIS A 79 -3.01 -2.99 -3.21
C HIS A 79 -2.26 -4.30 -2.96
N TRP A 80 -2.55 -5.35 -3.72
CA TRP A 80 -1.86 -6.62 -3.60
C TRP A 80 -0.37 -6.51 -3.93
N VAL A 81 0.00 -5.80 -5.02
CA VAL A 81 1.40 -5.61 -5.42
C VAL A 81 2.19 -4.88 -4.33
N VAL A 82 1.66 -3.78 -3.80
CA VAL A 82 2.30 -3.05 -2.68
C VAL A 82 2.46 -3.97 -1.47
N SER A 83 1.45 -4.78 -1.18
CA SER A 83 1.48 -5.75 -0.07
C SER A 83 2.53 -6.85 -0.22
N GLN A 84 2.99 -7.13 -1.45
CA GLN A 84 4.03 -8.14 -1.69
C GLN A 84 5.45 -7.66 -1.37
N GLY A 85 5.62 -6.36 -1.13
CA GLY A 85 6.91 -5.74 -0.80
C GLY A 85 7.58 -5.01 -1.95
N ARG A 86 8.64 -4.27 -1.60
CA ARG A 86 9.33 -3.31 -2.48
C ARG A 86 9.82 -3.95 -3.78
N VAL A 87 10.38 -5.16 -3.70
CA VAL A 87 10.93 -5.86 -4.87
C VAL A 87 9.85 -6.17 -5.90
N THR A 88 8.66 -6.58 -5.44
CA THR A 88 7.53 -6.88 -6.34
C THR A 88 7.00 -5.61 -6.97
N TYR A 89 6.85 -4.56 -6.17
CA TYR A 89 6.44 -3.24 -6.62
C TYR A 89 7.37 -2.68 -7.71
N GLU A 90 8.69 -2.63 -7.46
CA GLU A 90 9.69 -2.17 -8.42
C GLU A 90 9.72 -3.05 -9.67
N ALA A 91 9.47 -4.35 -9.54
CA ALA A 91 9.39 -5.24 -10.68
C ALA A 91 8.21 -4.89 -11.60
N VAL A 92 7.07 -4.49 -11.05
CA VAL A 92 5.89 -4.03 -11.83
C VAL A 92 6.20 -2.68 -12.50
N LEU A 93 6.81 -1.73 -11.77
CA LEU A 93 7.24 -0.45 -12.36
C LEU A 93 8.21 -0.65 -13.53
N ALA A 94 9.14 -1.60 -13.41
CA ALA A 94 10.09 -1.93 -14.47
C ALA A 94 9.44 -2.66 -15.66
N GLY A 95 8.22 -3.19 -15.51
CA GLY A 95 7.53 -3.94 -16.55
C GLY A 95 6.07 -4.21 -16.20
N ARG A 96 5.18 -3.38 -16.74
CA ARG A 96 3.73 -3.42 -16.48
C ARG A 96 3.06 -4.78 -16.69
N SER A 97 3.60 -5.62 -17.58
CA SER A 97 3.12 -7.00 -17.79
C SER A 97 3.28 -7.93 -16.58
N ARG A 98 3.95 -7.46 -15.52
CA ARG A 98 4.08 -8.16 -14.23
C ARG A 98 2.98 -7.78 -13.24
N MET A 99 2.16 -6.78 -13.56
CA MET A 99 0.95 -6.49 -12.81
C MET A 99 0.05 -7.74 -12.86
N PRO A 100 -0.46 -8.23 -11.72
CA PRO A 100 -1.38 -9.36 -11.73
C PRO A 100 -2.64 -8.96 -12.50
N ALA A 101 -3.07 -9.83 -13.41
CA ALA A 101 -4.31 -9.61 -14.17
C ALA A 101 -5.56 -9.78 -13.29
N HIS A 102 -5.45 -10.54 -12.20
CA HIS A 102 -6.55 -10.77 -11.26
C HIS A 102 -5.98 -11.06 -9.88
N VAL A 103 -6.66 -10.55 -8.85
CA VAL A 103 -6.44 -10.88 -7.44
C VAL A 103 -7.79 -11.31 -6.86
N ASP A 104 -7.80 -12.44 -6.16
CA ASP A 104 -9.02 -12.93 -5.52
C ASP A 104 -9.48 -11.97 -4.43
N VAL A 105 -10.78 -11.67 -4.40
CA VAL A 105 -11.37 -10.86 -3.34
C VAL A 105 -11.12 -11.52 -1.99
N GLY A 106 -10.48 -10.78 -1.08
CA GLY A 106 -10.14 -11.27 0.25
C GLY A 106 -8.87 -12.12 0.32
N ASP A 107 -8.00 -12.07 -0.70
CA ASP A 107 -6.66 -12.65 -0.64
C ASP A 107 -5.96 -12.21 0.68
N PRO A 108 -5.55 -13.16 1.55
CA PRO A 108 -4.94 -12.83 2.84
C PRO A 108 -3.59 -12.10 2.71
N ALA A 109 -2.94 -12.17 1.54
CA ALA A 109 -1.73 -11.42 1.22
C ALA A 109 -2.03 -9.99 0.75
N ASN A 110 -3.30 -9.62 0.51
CA ASN A 110 -3.69 -8.24 0.29
C ASN A 110 -3.87 -7.53 1.65
N LEU A 111 -2.96 -6.59 1.92
CA LEU A 111 -2.88 -5.80 3.15
C LEU A 111 -3.66 -4.48 3.04
N GLY A 112 -4.28 -4.20 1.89
CA GLY A 112 -5.11 -3.03 1.65
C GLY A 112 -6.22 -2.85 2.70
N GLY A 113 -6.49 -1.59 3.04
CA GLY A 113 -7.52 -1.17 3.99
C GLY A 113 -7.25 -1.47 5.46
N LEU A 114 -6.18 -2.22 5.79
CA LEU A 114 -5.98 -2.68 7.17
C LEU A 114 -5.60 -1.55 8.13
N ALA A 115 -4.86 -0.54 7.68
CA ALA A 115 -4.52 0.59 8.53
C ALA A 115 -5.75 1.42 8.90
N TYR A 116 -6.72 1.58 7.98
CA TYR A 116 -8.03 2.15 8.29
C TYR A 116 -8.77 1.35 9.37
N GLU A 117 -8.85 0.02 9.23
CA GLU A 117 -9.49 -0.87 10.23
C GLU A 117 -8.85 -0.72 11.61
N VAL A 118 -7.51 -0.79 11.67
CA VAL A 118 -6.73 -0.70 12.92
C VAL A 118 -6.92 0.67 13.57
N TYR A 119 -6.89 1.73 12.77
CA TYR A 119 -7.02 3.10 13.25
C TYR A 119 -8.40 3.32 13.88
N PHE A 120 -9.47 2.95 13.17
CA PHE A 120 -10.83 3.06 13.68
C PHE A 120 -11.01 2.27 14.99
N HIS A 121 -10.53 1.02 15.03
CA HIS A 121 -10.63 0.19 16.22
C HIS A 121 -9.85 0.75 17.42
N ARG A 122 -8.68 1.37 17.20
CA ARG A 122 -7.82 1.87 18.28
C ARG A 122 -8.19 3.26 18.78
N PHE A 123 -8.64 4.14 17.89
CA PHE A 123 -8.84 5.55 18.19
C PHE A 123 -10.31 5.97 18.19
N GLY A 124 -11.22 5.11 17.71
CA GLY A 124 -12.67 5.35 17.76
C GLY A 124 -13.15 6.42 16.78
N GLU A 125 -12.35 6.77 15.79
CA GLU A 125 -12.62 7.78 14.78
C GLU A 125 -12.14 7.29 13.40
N PRO A 126 -12.74 7.74 12.28
CA PRO A 126 -12.27 7.37 10.96
C PRO A 126 -10.87 7.92 10.71
N LEU A 127 -10.07 7.20 9.92
CA LEU A 127 -8.81 7.71 9.41
C LEU A 127 -9.14 8.70 8.29
N ASP A 128 -8.79 9.97 8.49
CA ASP A 128 -9.03 11.04 7.53
C ASP A 128 -8.02 10.91 6.39
N LEU A 129 -8.52 10.61 5.19
CA LEU A 129 -7.72 10.58 3.97
C LEU A 129 -7.77 11.99 3.38
N ILE A 130 -6.66 12.71 3.46
CA ILE A 130 -6.57 14.14 3.13
C ILE A 130 -6.39 14.35 1.63
#